data_AF-A0A814KFM4-F1
#
_entry.id   AF-A0A814KFM4-F1
#
_cell.length_a   1.000
_cell.length_b   1.000
_cell.length_c   1.000
_cell.angle_alpha   90.00
_cell.angle_beta   90.00
_cell.angle_gamma   90.00
#
_symmetry.space_group_name_H-M   'P 1'
#
loop_
_entity.id
_entity.type
_entity.pdbx_description
1 polymer ?
#
loop_
_entity_poly.entity_id
_entity_poly.type
_entity_poly.pdbx_seq_one_letter_code
_entity_poly.pdbx_strand_id
1 'polypeptide(L)'
;MTRTSSKKLNMTKMELKKLKSILPTLKQKPTSTPIEIVLETIRYIRQLEDQLIDRFQMNISNSTSQSSLFDLSTDSSSSSTSIPLQDIGNSN
;
A
#
# COMPACT_ATOMS: atom_id res chain seq x y z
N MET A 1 18.77 20.88 44.28
CA MET A 1 19.17 20.67 42.87
C MET A 1 17.94 20.21 42.07
N THR A 2 17.28 21.06 41.27
CA THR A 2 16.02 20.73 40.55
C THR A 2 15.89 21.35 39.15
N ARG A 3 17.01 21.71 38.48
CA ARG A 3 16.98 22.43 37.18
C ARG A 3 16.75 21.56 35.94
N THR A 4 16.84 20.23 36.03
CA THR A 4 16.75 19.33 34.87
C THR A 4 15.31 19.04 34.42
N SER A 5 14.33 19.10 35.34
CA SER A 5 12.93 18.79 35.07
C SER A 5 12.27 19.84 34.16
N SER A 6 12.54 21.13 34.39
CA SER A 6 11.94 22.24 33.64
C SER A 6 12.35 22.24 32.15
N LYS A 7 13.58 21.81 31.84
CA LYS A 7 14.06 21.70 30.46
C LYS A 7 13.31 20.62 29.69
N LYS A 8 13.02 19.49 30.32
CA LYS A 8 12.28 18.38 29.72
C LYS A 8 10.83 18.77 29.40
N LEU A 9 10.15 19.46 30.34
CA LEU A 9 8.79 19.98 30.13
C LEU A 9 8.71 20.98 28.98
N ASN A 10 9.74 21.84 28.84
CA ASN A 10 9.80 22.82 27.75
C ASN A 10 9.99 22.13 26.38
N MET A 11 10.81 21.08 26.31
CA MET A 11 10.93 20.28 25.08
C MET A 11 9.62 19.58 24.72
N THR A 12 8.94 18.97 25.68
CA THR A 12 7.65 18.30 25.42
C THR A 12 6.60 19.26 24.85
N LYS A 13 6.52 20.50 25.37
CA LYS A 13 5.63 21.53 24.84
C LYS A 13 5.99 21.93 23.41
N MET A 14 7.29 22.03 23.11
CA MET A 14 7.78 22.38 21.78
C MET A 14 7.46 21.28 20.76
N GLU A 15 7.67 20.01 21.13
CA GLU A 15 7.34 18.86 20.29
C GLU A 15 5.83 18.78 20.03
N LEU A 16 4.98 19.00 21.04
CA LEU A 16 3.53 19.06 20.88
C LEU A 16 3.11 20.17 19.90
N LYS A 17 3.75 21.34 19.95
CA LYS A 17 3.49 22.44 19.03
C LYS A 17 3.91 22.08 17.60
N LYS A 18 5.07 21.45 17.45
CA LYS A 18 5.57 20.96 16.17
C LYS A 18 4.61 19.92 15.58
N LEU A 19 4.19 18.95 16.38
CA LEU A 19 3.23 17.91 16.00
C LEU A 19 1.92 18.52 15.50
N LYS A 20 1.37 19.49 16.25
CA LYS A 20 0.16 20.23 15.84
C LYS A 20 0.31 20.93 14.48
N SER A 21 1.50 21.44 14.14
CA SER A 21 1.74 22.12 12.86
C SER A 21 1.76 21.19 11.64
N ILE A 22 2.06 19.90 11.86
CA ILE A 22 2.12 18.88 10.81
C ILE A 22 0.72 18.32 10.52
N LEU A 23 -0.13 18.23 11.55
CA LEU A 23 -1.45 17.62 11.47
C LEU A 23 -2.46 18.52 10.74
N PRO A 24 -2.97 18.12 9.56
CA PRO A 24 -3.81 18.99 8.72
C PRO A 24 -5.10 19.45 9.42
N THR A 25 -5.72 18.53 10.15
CA THR A 25 -6.97 18.68 10.92
C THR A 25 -6.83 19.59 12.14
N LEU A 26 -5.66 19.60 12.80
CA LEU A 26 -5.44 20.43 14.00
C LEU A 26 -4.93 21.83 13.70
N LYS A 27 -4.58 22.14 12.44
CA LYS A 27 -4.31 23.53 12.02
C LYS A 27 -5.54 24.43 12.21
N GLN A 28 -6.75 23.88 12.08
CA GLN A 28 -8.00 24.63 12.17
C GLN A 28 -8.61 24.65 13.58
N LYS A 29 -8.15 23.78 14.50
CA LYS A 29 -8.65 23.70 15.87
C LYS A 29 -7.70 24.46 16.83
N PRO A 30 -8.01 25.70 17.27
CA PRO A 30 -7.08 26.50 18.06
C PRO A 30 -6.78 25.87 19.42
N THR A 31 -7.75 25.23 20.05
CA THR A 31 -7.64 24.56 21.34
C THR A 31 -7.65 23.05 21.17
N SER A 32 -6.50 22.41 21.30
CA SER A 32 -6.36 20.95 21.24
C SER A 32 -5.60 20.50 22.47
N THR A 33 -6.12 19.51 23.18
CA THR A 33 -5.43 18.97 24.35
C THR A 33 -4.22 18.13 23.92
N PRO A 34 -3.21 17.94 24.79
CA PRO A 34 -2.06 17.09 24.44
C PRO A 34 -2.45 15.68 24.01
N ILE A 35 -3.48 15.10 24.64
CA ILE A 35 -3.98 13.77 24.28
C ILE A 35 -4.65 13.78 22.90
N GLU A 36 -5.44 14.80 22.57
CA GLU A 36 -6.02 14.94 21.24
C GLU A 36 -4.94 15.05 20.17
N ILE A 37 -3.87 15.81 20.42
CA ILE A 37 -2.76 15.94 19.48
C ILE A 37 -2.10 14.58 19.23
N VAL A 38 -1.89 13.78 20.27
CA VAL A 38 -1.29 12.43 20.13
C VAL A 38 -2.22 11.48 19.40
N LEU A 39 -3.51 11.44 19.75
CA LEU A 39 -4.49 10.57 19.09
C LEU A 39 -4.65 10.91 17.60
N GLU A 40 -4.70 12.21 17.30
CA GLU A 40 -4.71 12.70 15.93
C GLU A 40 -3.47 12.25 15.16
N THR A 41 -2.30 12.34 15.79
CA THR A 41 -1.03 11.90 15.19
C THR A 41 -1.07 10.44 14.80
N ILE A 42 -1.53 9.59 15.71
CA ILE A 42 -1.63 8.15 15.46
C ILE A 42 -2.55 7.89 14.26
N ARG A 43 -3.69 8.57 14.20
CA ARG A 43 -4.59 8.41 13.05
C ARG A 43 -3.97 8.92 11.75
N TYR A 44 -3.28 10.06 11.79
CA TYR A 44 -2.66 10.62 10.58
C TYR A 44 -1.53 9.71 10.06
N ILE A 45 -0.75 9.09 10.96
CA ILE A 45 0.24 8.07 10.57
C ILE A 45 -0.44 6.91 9.85
N ARG A 46 -1.51 6.33 10.43
CA ARG A 46 -2.25 5.23 9.78
C ARG A 46 -2.77 5.62 8.40
N GLN A 47 -3.34 6.82 8.25
CA GLN A 47 -3.80 7.31 6.96
C GLN A 47 -2.68 7.43 5.92
N LEU A 48 -1.48 7.84 6.34
CA LEU A 48 -0.32 7.91 5.45
C LEU A 48 0.19 6.51 5.07
N GLU A 49 0.17 5.57 6.02
CA GLU A 49 0.52 4.17 5.77
C GLU A 49 -0.45 3.53 4.77
N ASP A 50 -1.76 3.70 4.96
CA ASP A 50 -2.80 3.20 4.04
C ASP A 50 -2.59 3.79 2.63
N GLN A 51 -2.38 5.11 2.51
CA GLN A 51 -2.10 5.75 1.23
C GLN A 51 -0.84 5.24 0.53
N LEU A 52 0.19 4.89 1.30
CA LEU A 52 1.43 4.35 0.75
C LEU A 52 1.22 2.93 0.22
N ILE A 53 0.50 2.10 0.97
CA ILE A 53 0.15 0.72 0.59
C ILE A 53 -0.69 0.75 -0.69
N ASP A 54 -1.73 1.57 -0.74
CA ASP A 54 -2.61 1.70 -1.90
C ASP A 54 -1.83 2.09 -3.16
N ARG A 55 -0.94 3.10 -3.06
CA ARG A 55 -0.09 3.52 -4.19
C ARG A 55 0.87 2.43 -4.64
N PHE A 56 1.42 1.67 -3.70
CA PHE A 56 2.31 0.56 -4.02
C PHE A 56 1.57 -0.56 -4.75
N GLN A 57 0.39 -0.92 -4.29
CA GLN A 57 -0.47 -1.92 -4.95
C GLN A 57 -0.89 -1.46 -6.35
N MET A 58 -1.33 -0.20 -6.52
CA MET A 58 -1.66 0.35 -7.83
C MET A 58 -0.48 0.31 -8.82
N ASN A 59 0.74 0.60 -8.35
CA ASN A 59 1.93 0.54 -9.20
C ASN A 59 2.24 -0.90 -9.66
N ILE A 60 2.07 -1.88 -8.76
CA ILE A 60 2.23 -3.30 -9.10
C ILE A 60 1.18 -3.73 -10.13
N SER A 61 -0.11 -3.42 -9.91
CA SER A 61 -1.17 -3.77 -10.86
C SER A 61 -0.96 -3.16 -12.25
N ASN A 62 -0.41 -1.95 -12.31
CA ASN A 62 -0.09 -1.28 -13.58
C ASN A 62 1.12 -1.90 -14.28
N SER A 63 2.07 -2.49 -13.55
CA SER A 63 3.26 -3.15 -14.10
C SER A 63 3.04 -4.64 -14.43
N THR A 64 2.05 -5.31 -13.84
CA THR A 64 1.67 -6.69 -14.16
C THR A 64 0.81 -6.81 -15.43
N SER A 65 0.20 -5.73 -15.91
CA SER A 65 -0.64 -5.74 -17.12
C SER A 65 0.15 -5.85 -18.45
N GLN A 66 1.48 -6.02 -18.40
CA GLN A 66 2.35 -6.11 -19.59
C GLN A 66 3.32 -7.31 -19.57
N SER A 67 3.14 -8.31 -18.69
CA SER A 67 4.02 -9.50 -18.67
C SER A 67 3.30 -10.81 -18.29
N SER A 68 2.20 -11.14 -18.97
CA SER A 68 1.79 -12.54 -19.14
C SER A 68 2.31 -13.07 -20.48
N LEU A 69 3.63 -13.14 -20.60
CA LEU A 69 4.36 -13.87 -21.64
C LEU A 69 5.16 -14.99 -20.96
N PHE A 70 4.47 -15.80 -20.16
CA PHE A 70 4.95 -17.12 -19.77
C PHE A 70 4.17 -18.15 -20.59
N ASP A 71 4.40 -18.10 -21.89
CA ASP A 71 4.24 -19.27 -22.74
C ASP A 71 5.40 -20.21 -22.44
N LEU A 72 5.17 -21.11 -21.47
CA LEU A 72 6.00 -22.30 -21.30
C LEU A 72 5.08 -23.47 -20.97
N SER A 73 4.29 -23.88 -21.95
CA SER A 73 3.68 -25.21 -21.99
C SER A 73 4.50 -26.12 -22.90
N THR A 74 5.76 -26.35 -22.54
CA THR A 74 6.52 -27.50 -23.02
C THR A 74 6.37 -28.65 -22.03
N ASP A 75 5.57 -29.61 -22.49
CA ASP A 75 5.73 -31.06 -22.35
C ASP A 75 5.44 -31.72 -20.98
N SER A 76 4.33 -32.45 -20.88
CA SER A 76 4.37 -33.93 -20.85
C SER A 76 3.03 -34.57 -20.47
N SER A 77 2.54 -35.40 -21.40
CA SER A 77 1.78 -36.65 -21.18
C SER A 77 0.32 -36.59 -20.67
N SER A 78 -0.64 -36.85 -21.58
CA SER A 78 -1.55 -38.04 -21.56
C SER A 78 -2.73 -37.88 -22.53
N SER A 79 -3.06 -38.97 -23.23
CA SER A 79 -4.39 -39.34 -23.79
C SER A 79 -4.59 -39.24 -25.31
N SER A 80 -4.24 -40.33 -26.00
CA SER A 80 -5.00 -41.01 -27.07
C SER A 80 -5.79 -40.16 -28.08
N THR A 81 -5.18 -39.84 -29.23
CA THR A 81 -5.91 -39.38 -30.41
C THR A 81 -6.29 -40.58 -31.28
N SER A 82 -7.59 -40.88 -31.29
CA SER A 82 -8.24 -41.81 -32.21
C SER A 82 -8.08 -41.35 -33.67
N ILE A 83 -7.75 -42.28 -34.56
CA ILE A 83 -7.59 -42.06 -36.00
C ILE A 83 -8.97 -41.80 -36.65
N PRO A 84 -9.20 -40.67 -37.36
CA PRO A 84 -10.31 -40.56 -38.29
C PRO A 84 -9.89 -41.08 -39.67
N LEU A 85 -10.67 -42.02 -40.21
CA LEU A 85 -10.62 -42.51 -41.59
C LEU A 85 -10.62 -41.34 -42.59
N GLN A 86 -9.67 -41.32 -43.53
CA GLN A 86 -9.74 -40.46 -44.71
C GLN A 86 -10.73 -41.05 -45.70
N ASP A 87 -11.84 -40.34 -45.93
CA ASP A 87 -12.79 -40.63 -47.01
C ASP A 87 -12.14 -40.26 -48.35
N ILE A 88 -11.83 -41.26 -49.16
CA ILE A 88 -11.34 -41.11 -50.53
C ILE A 88 -12.57 -40.92 -51.41
N GLY A 89 -12.87 -39.67 -51.76
CA GLY A 89 -13.96 -39.38 -52.67
C GLY A 89 -13.98 -37.95 -53.16
N ASN A 90 -13.30 -37.66 -54.28
CA ASN A 90 -14.03 -37.33 -55.51
C ASN A 90 -13.09 -37.26 -56.73
N SER A 91 -13.27 -38.20 -57.66
CA SER A 91 -12.99 -38.00 -59.07
C SER A 91 -14.25 -37.41 -59.72
N ASN A 92 -14.11 -36.26 -60.36
CA ASN A 92 -14.57 -35.97 -61.73
C ASN A 92 -14.44 -34.47 -62.02
#